data_AF-D2WFD6-F1
#
_entry.id   AF-D2WFD6-F1
#
_cell.length_a   1.000
_cell.length_b   1.000
_cell.length_c   1.000
_cell.angle_alpha   90.00
_cell.angle_beta   90.00
_cell.angle_gamma   90.00
#
_symmetry.space_group_name_H-M   'P 1'
#
loop_
_entity.id
_entity.type
_entity.pdbx_description
1 polymer ?
#
loop_
_entity_poly.entity_id
_entity_poly.type
_entity_poly.pdbx_seq_one_letter_code
_entity_poly.pdbx_strand_id
1 'polypeptide(L)'
;MYRHIPLIRLVASELSPKKPPEPELSEPAASLRRPERLKQQTRKKRHQRWTEVMAQHNKGCSFREISRITGLSRVTVSRWVRSGTFPEMSTRPPKRGLLDPWREWLKEQRESGNYNASRIWREMVARVSRWLMPWRIIRGEENYASRFISLMCEKEPELKIAQQLVLEFYRILKTQNKSQLSSWFTRVHESGSAEFRRVAAGMEADAAAICEAISSRWSNGVVEGHVNRLKMLKRQMYGRAGFELLRQRVMSPLA
;
A
#
# COMPACT_ATOMS: atom_id res chain seq x y z
N MET A 1 7.27 1.36 13.03
CA MET A 1 7.11 1.23 11.56
C MET A 1 7.46 2.51 10.77
N TYR A 2 7.40 3.72 11.37
CA TYR A 2 7.65 4.99 10.64
C TYR A 2 9.10 5.52 10.68
N ARG A 3 10.00 4.93 11.49
CA ARG A 3 11.38 5.45 11.74
C ARG A 3 12.22 5.57 10.46
N HIS A 4 12.17 4.58 9.57
CA HIS A 4 13.04 4.52 8.38
C HIS A 4 12.37 5.03 7.08
N ILE A 5 11.13 5.54 7.15
CA ILE A 5 10.41 6.04 5.94
C ILE A 5 11.14 7.19 5.23
N PRO A 6 11.74 8.17 5.95
CA PRO A 6 12.54 9.20 5.30
C PRO A 6 13.77 8.62 4.58
N LEU A 7 14.46 7.65 5.21
CA LEU A 7 15.63 6.99 4.65
C LEU A 7 15.28 6.15 3.40
N ILE A 8 14.18 5.40 3.45
CA ILE A 8 13.66 4.63 2.32
C ILE A 8 13.39 5.54 1.12
N ARG A 9 12.83 6.75 1.35
CA ARG A 9 12.58 7.72 0.28
C ARG A 9 13.86 8.26 -0.34
N LEU A 10 14.87 8.55 0.49
CA LEU A 10 16.17 9.03 0.04
C LEU A 10 16.85 7.98 -0.84
N VAL A 11 17.00 6.75 -0.34
CA VAL A 11 17.64 5.65 -1.06
C VAL A 11 16.87 5.30 -2.35
N ALA A 12 15.53 5.33 -2.32
CA ALA A 12 14.72 5.10 -3.51
C ALA A 12 14.92 6.20 -4.56
N SER A 13 15.10 7.46 -4.15
CA SER A 13 15.38 8.57 -5.07
C SER A 13 16.79 8.50 -5.67
N GLU A 14 17.79 8.06 -4.91
CA GLU A 14 19.17 7.88 -5.37
C GLU A 14 19.29 6.75 -6.42
N LEU A 15 18.45 5.71 -6.30
CA LEU A 15 18.43 4.57 -7.22
C LEU A 15 17.42 4.72 -8.37
N SER A 16 16.63 5.79 -8.37
CA SER A 16 15.69 6.07 -9.46
C SER A 16 16.46 6.62 -10.67
N PRO A 17 16.18 6.17 -11.91
CA PRO A 17 16.83 6.73 -13.08
C PRO A 17 16.58 8.25 -13.14
N LYS A 18 17.67 9.03 -13.28
CA LYS A 18 17.56 10.49 -13.43
C LYS A 18 16.74 10.80 -14.69
N LYS A 19 15.72 11.64 -14.52
CA LYS A 19 14.89 12.23 -15.58
C LYS A 19 15.77 12.67 -16.76
N PRO A 20 15.61 12.12 -17.98
CA PRO A 20 16.08 12.79 -19.19
C PRO A 20 15.37 14.15 -19.29
N PRO A 21 16.03 15.21 -19.80
CA PRO A 21 15.38 16.51 -19.98
C PRO A 21 14.07 16.32 -20.74
N GLU A 22 12.98 16.86 -20.19
CA GLU A 22 11.62 16.75 -20.74
C GLU A 22 11.63 17.23 -22.20
N PRO A 23 11.25 16.40 -23.19
CA PRO A 23 10.85 16.93 -24.47
C PRO A 23 9.53 17.66 -24.27
N GLU A 24 9.46 18.91 -24.74
CA GLU A 24 8.25 19.71 -24.79
C GLU A 24 7.18 18.95 -25.60
N LEU A 25 6.23 18.35 -24.90
CA LEU A 25 5.08 17.72 -25.53
C LEU A 25 4.03 18.80 -25.84
N SER A 26 3.91 19.08 -27.13
CA SER A 26 2.82 19.84 -27.75
C SER A 26 1.46 19.26 -27.37
N GLU A 27 0.52 20.15 -27.03
CA GLU A 27 -0.87 19.75 -26.76
C GLU A 27 -1.55 19.22 -28.02
N PRO A 28 -2.36 18.14 -27.90
CA PRO A 28 -3.51 17.98 -28.76
C PRO A 28 -4.80 18.24 -27.96
N ALA A 29 -5.55 19.22 -28.43
CA ALA A 29 -6.95 19.44 -28.05
C ALA A 29 -7.78 18.19 -28.36
N ALA A 30 -8.20 17.45 -27.33
CA ALA A 30 -9.18 16.38 -27.47
C ALA A 30 -10.03 16.23 -26.20
N SER A 31 -11.34 16.17 -26.40
CA SER A 31 -12.46 16.15 -25.45
C SER A 31 -12.17 15.75 -23.99
N LEU A 32 -12.66 16.58 -23.05
CA LEU A 32 -12.60 16.34 -21.60
C LEU A 32 -13.07 14.93 -21.22
N ARG A 33 -12.40 14.28 -20.28
CA ARG A 33 -12.72 12.91 -19.84
C ARG A 33 -14.06 12.89 -19.07
N ARG A 34 -14.78 11.75 -19.05
CA ARG A 34 -16.10 11.63 -18.37
C ARG A 34 -16.12 12.16 -16.92
N PRO A 35 -15.12 11.87 -16.05
CA PRO A 35 -15.07 12.43 -14.70
C PRO A 35 -14.88 13.96 -14.68
N GLU A 36 -14.09 14.49 -15.62
CA GLU A 36 -13.86 15.94 -15.78
C GLU A 36 -15.13 16.63 -16.27
N ARG A 37 -15.88 16.02 -17.21
CA ARG A 37 -17.19 16.50 -17.66
C ARG A 37 -18.18 16.58 -16.49
N LEU A 38 -18.27 15.54 -15.66
CA LEU A 38 -19.14 15.51 -14.47
C LEU A 38 -18.75 16.59 -13.46
N LYS A 39 -17.44 16.80 -13.24
CA LYS A 39 -16.92 17.86 -12.36
C LYS A 39 -17.31 19.25 -12.89
N GLN A 40 -17.15 19.49 -14.19
CA GLN A 40 -17.54 20.74 -14.83
C GLN A 40 -19.06 20.98 -14.79
N GLN A 41 -19.88 19.95 -15.06
CA GLN A 41 -21.34 20.04 -14.95
C GLN A 41 -21.79 20.40 -13.53
N THR A 42 -21.16 19.80 -12.52
CA THR A 42 -21.46 20.10 -11.11
C THR A 42 -21.08 21.53 -10.74
N ARG A 43 -19.91 22.02 -11.21
CA ARG A 43 -19.48 23.42 -11.05
C ARG A 43 -20.45 24.39 -11.71
N LYS A 44 -20.88 24.11 -12.94
CA LYS A 44 -21.85 24.92 -13.70
C LYS A 44 -23.19 25.04 -12.97
N LYS A 45 -23.76 23.92 -12.50
CA LYS A 45 -25.03 23.92 -11.74
C LYS A 45 -24.92 24.73 -10.45
N ARG A 46 -23.80 24.63 -9.73
CA ARG A 46 -23.57 25.42 -8.51
C ARG A 46 -23.41 26.91 -8.81
N HIS A 47 -22.69 27.26 -9.88
CA HIS A 47 -22.52 28.63 -10.32
C HIS A 47 -23.88 29.26 -10.67
N GLN A 48 -24.73 28.55 -11.41
CA GLN A 48 -26.08 28.99 -11.74
C GLN A 48 -26.93 29.29 -10.49
N ARG A 49 -26.89 28.41 -9.48
CA ARG A 49 -27.57 28.63 -8.20
C ARG A 49 -27.01 29.82 -7.42
N TRP A 50 -25.69 30.02 -7.45
CA TRP A 50 -25.04 31.15 -6.78
C TRP A 50 -25.44 32.47 -7.46
N THR A 51 -25.42 32.54 -8.80
CA THR A 51 -25.87 33.72 -9.55
C THR A 51 -27.33 34.04 -9.28
N GLU A 52 -28.19 33.02 -9.15
CA GLU A 52 -29.60 33.21 -8.81
C GLU A 52 -29.78 33.77 -7.40
N VAL A 53 -29.06 33.23 -6.40
CA VAL A 53 -29.08 33.76 -5.02
C VAL A 53 -28.61 35.22 -4.97
N MET A 54 -27.53 35.55 -5.67
CA MET A 54 -27.00 36.93 -5.71
C MET A 54 -27.96 37.88 -6.43
N ALA A 55 -28.61 37.43 -7.51
CA ALA A 55 -29.61 38.23 -8.22
C ALA A 55 -30.84 38.52 -7.33
N GLN A 56 -31.32 37.54 -6.55
CA GLN A 56 -32.43 37.75 -5.61
C GLN A 56 -32.04 38.63 -4.43
N HIS A 57 -30.79 38.51 -3.95
CA HIS A 57 -30.28 39.40 -2.91
C HIS A 57 -30.16 40.85 -3.40
N ASN A 58 -29.69 41.07 -4.64
CA ASN A 58 -29.61 42.40 -5.24
C ASN A 58 -30.99 43.05 -5.46
N LYS A 59 -32.05 42.24 -5.56
CA LYS A 59 -33.45 42.73 -5.58
C LYS A 59 -34.00 43.09 -4.19
N GLY A 60 -33.20 42.95 -3.13
CA GLY A 60 -33.60 43.29 -1.76
C GLY A 60 -34.37 42.19 -1.02
N CYS A 61 -34.49 40.98 -1.58
CA CYS A 61 -35.22 39.89 -0.93
C CYS A 61 -34.51 39.41 0.35
N SER A 62 -35.28 39.10 1.39
CA SER A 62 -34.73 38.60 2.65
C SER A 62 -34.14 37.19 2.51
N PHE A 63 -33.18 36.82 3.37
CA PHE A 63 -32.58 35.47 3.33
C PHE A 63 -33.59 34.31 3.48
N ARG A 64 -34.72 34.53 4.17
CA ARG A 64 -35.79 33.54 4.31
C ARG A 64 -36.55 33.35 2.99
N GLU A 65 -36.76 34.44 2.27
CA GLU A 65 -37.48 34.46 1.01
C GLU A 65 -36.65 33.85 -0.12
N ILE A 66 -35.36 34.20 -0.19
CA ILE A 66 -34.40 33.55 -1.11
C ILE A 66 -34.33 32.04 -0.86
N SER A 67 -34.37 31.61 0.42
CA SER A 67 -34.40 30.20 0.78
C SER A 67 -35.65 29.47 0.26
N ARG A 68 -36.82 30.12 0.31
CA ARG A 68 -38.08 29.58 -0.23
C ARG A 68 -38.07 29.49 -1.76
N ILE A 69 -37.55 30.53 -2.43
CA ILE A 69 -37.52 30.61 -3.89
C ILE A 69 -36.51 29.61 -4.48
N THR A 70 -35.29 29.56 -3.92
CA THR A 70 -34.17 28.76 -4.47
C THR A 70 -34.13 27.33 -3.94
N GLY A 71 -34.92 27.01 -2.91
CA GLY A 71 -34.88 25.72 -2.22
C GLY A 71 -33.58 25.44 -1.46
N LEU A 72 -32.68 26.42 -1.33
CA LEU A 72 -31.43 26.31 -0.58
C LEU A 72 -31.64 26.64 0.90
N SER A 73 -30.87 26.02 1.78
CA SER A 73 -30.97 26.31 3.22
C SER A 73 -30.58 27.76 3.53
N ARG A 74 -31.29 28.40 4.47
CA ARG A 74 -31.02 29.78 4.93
C ARG A 74 -29.55 30.00 5.31
N VAL A 75 -28.90 29.00 5.90
CA VAL A 75 -27.48 29.05 6.27
C VAL A 75 -26.57 29.13 5.04
N THR A 76 -26.92 28.41 3.96
CA THR A 76 -26.18 28.45 2.70
C THR A 76 -26.34 29.80 2.01
N VAL A 77 -27.57 30.31 1.93
CA VAL A 77 -27.86 31.64 1.37
C VAL A 77 -27.09 32.72 2.13
N SER A 78 -27.18 32.74 3.46
CA SER A 78 -26.46 33.70 4.30
C SER A 78 -24.94 33.61 4.12
N ARG A 79 -24.38 32.39 4.04
CA ARG A 79 -22.95 32.17 3.81
C ARG A 79 -22.51 32.70 2.45
N TRP A 80 -23.26 32.44 1.39
CA TRP A 80 -22.92 32.83 0.02
C TRP A 80 -23.00 34.35 -0.20
N VAL A 81 -24.01 35.00 0.37
CA VAL A 81 -24.15 36.45 0.30
C VAL A 81 -23.03 37.13 1.08
N ARG A 82 -22.76 36.68 2.32
CA ARG A 82 -21.70 37.27 3.16
C ARG A 82 -20.30 37.05 2.61
N SER A 83 -20.05 35.95 1.90
CA SER A 83 -18.72 35.70 1.32
C SER A 83 -18.43 36.57 0.11
N GLY A 84 -19.47 37.12 -0.57
CA GLY A 84 -19.33 37.98 -1.75
C GLY A 84 -18.68 37.35 -2.98
N THR A 85 -18.11 36.15 -2.83
CA THR A 85 -17.31 35.41 -3.79
C THR A 85 -17.92 34.03 -4.02
N PHE A 86 -17.73 33.49 -5.23
CA PHE A 86 -18.20 32.16 -5.59
C PHE A 86 -17.57 31.10 -4.67
N PRO A 87 -18.37 30.33 -3.92
CA PRO A 87 -17.86 29.27 -3.06
C PRO A 87 -17.40 28.08 -3.92
N GLU A 88 -16.16 28.16 -4.39
CA GLU A 88 -15.52 27.07 -5.10
C GLU A 88 -15.50 25.81 -4.22
N MET A 89 -15.66 24.63 -4.81
CA MET A 89 -15.58 23.38 -4.04
C MET A 89 -14.26 23.36 -3.29
N SER A 90 -14.30 23.20 -1.96
CA SER A 90 -13.10 22.95 -1.16
C SER A 90 -12.35 21.79 -1.78
N THR A 91 -11.23 22.11 -2.43
CA THR A 91 -10.28 21.16 -2.99
C THR A 91 -9.43 20.66 -1.83
N ARG A 92 -10.03 19.88 -0.92
CA ARG A 92 -9.20 19.05 -0.05
C ARG A 92 -8.31 18.24 -1.00
N PRO A 93 -6.97 18.34 -0.91
CA PRO A 93 -6.11 17.53 -1.74
C PRO A 93 -6.55 16.07 -1.54
N PRO A 94 -6.69 15.29 -2.62
CA PRO A 94 -7.07 13.89 -2.47
C PRO A 94 -6.13 13.24 -1.47
N LYS A 95 -6.70 12.51 -0.50
CA LYS A 95 -5.87 11.73 0.44
C LYS A 95 -4.96 10.83 -0.39
N ARG A 96 -3.69 10.74 0.01
CA ARG A 96 -2.71 9.94 -0.72
C ARG A 96 -3.22 8.49 -0.86
N GLY A 97 -3.50 8.08 -2.08
CA GLY A 97 -4.01 6.75 -2.41
C GLY A 97 -2.90 5.70 -2.39
N LEU A 98 -3.26 4.42 -2.23
CA LEU A 98 -2.31 3.30 -2.25
C LEU A 98 -1.50 3.23 -3.56
N LEU A 99 -2.07 3.73 -4.65
CA LEU A 99 -1.49 3.75 -5.99
C LEU A 99 -0.75 5.05 -6.34
N ASP A 100 -0.74 6.05 -5.45
CA ASP A 100 -0.06 7.32 -5.71
C ASP A 100 1.44 7.19 -5.99
N PRO A 101 2.18 6.31 -5.29
CA PRO A 101 3.58 6.05 -5.63
C PRO A 101 3.78 5.45 -7.03
N TRP A 102 2.73 4.87 -7.61
CA TRP A 102 2.75 4.17 -8.90
C TRP A 102 2.19 5.03 -10.04
N ARG A 103 1.80 6.28 -9.76
CA ARG A 103 1.06 7.15 -10.67
C ARG A 103 1.78 7.37 -12.00
N GLU A 104 3.07 7.68 -11.95
CA GLU A 104 3.87 7.95 -13.16
C GLU A 104 4.18 6.68 -13.92
N TRP A 105 4.48 5.58 -13.23
CA TRP A 105 4.71 4.28 -13.88
C TRP A 105 3.44 3.75 -14.57
N LEU A 106 2.27 3.92 -13.95
CA LEU A 106 0.98 3.59 -14.58
C LEU A 106 0.67 4.48 -15.79
N LYS A 107 1.17 5.73 -15.80
CA LYS A 107 1.05 6.64 -16.94
C LYS A 107 1.94 6.17 -18.10
N GLU A 108 3.18 5.81 -17.81
CA GLU A 108 4.14 5.25 -18.78
C GLU A 108 3.67 3.91 -19.38
N GLN A 109 3.09 3.01 -18.57
CA GLN A 109 2.49 1.75 -19.07
C GLN A 109 1.31 2.02 -20.02
N ARG A 110 0.59 3.11 -19.80
CA ARG A 110 -0.54 3.49 -20.64
C ARG A 110 -0.07 4.12 -21.94
N GLU A 111 0.99 4.93 -21.90
CA GLU A 111 1.62 5.52 -23.07
C GLU A 111 2.31 4.46 -23.95
N SER A 112 2.84 3.40 -23.35
CA SER A 112 3.40 2.23 -24.08
C SER A 112 2.34 1.26 -24.63
N GLY A 113 1.05 1.60 -24.52
CA GLY A 113 -0.05 0.79 -25.07
C GLY A 113 -0.41 -0.45 -24.25
N ASN A 114 0.13 -0.61 -23.04
CA ASN A 114 -0.23 -1.70 -22.15
C ASN A 114 -1.48 -1.35 -21.34
N TYR A 115 -2.65 -1.75 -21.84
CA TYR A 115 -3.94 -1.47 -21.19
C TYR A 115 -4.42 -2.60 -20.27
N ASN A 116 -3.67 -3.70 -20.15
CA ASN A 116 -4.13 -4.89 -19.43
C ASN A 116 -3.89 -4.73 -17.91
N ALA A 117 -4.95 -4.37 -17.19
CA ALA A 117 -4.92 -4.16 -15.74
C ALA A 117 -4.38 -5.37 -14.95
N SER A 118 -4.65 -6.60 -15.41
CA SER A 118 -4.16 -7.83 -14.75
C SER A 118 -2.67 -8.07 -14.97
N ARG A 119 -2.11 -7.59 -16.10
CA ARG A 119 -0.67 -7.62 -16.35
C ARG A 119 0.04 -6.57 -15.51
N ILE A 120 -0.46 -5.34 -15.52
CA ILE A 120 0.03 -4.23 -14.70
C ILE A 120 0.01 -4.60 -13.20
N TRP A 121 -1.10 -5.19 -12.72
CA TRP A 121 -1.23 -5.63 -11.34
C TRP A 121 -0.22 -6.73 -10.98
N ARG A 122 0.00 -7.72 -11.86
CA ARG A 122 1.04 -8.75 -11.65
C ARG A 122 2.43 -8.15 -11.59
N GLU A 123 2.74 -7.17 -12.43
CA GLU A 123 4.04 -6.48 -12.43
C GLU A 123 4.23 -5.60 -11.18
N MET A 124 3.19 -4.89 -10.73
CA MET A 124 3.18 -4.15 -9.46
C MET A 124 3.39 -5.09 -8.27
N VAL A 125 2.59 -6.16 -8.20
CA VAL A 125 2.71 -7.17 -7.14
C VAL A 125 4.07 -7.85 -7.20
N ALA A 126 4.64 -8.13 -8.38
CA ALA A 126 5.98 -8.69 -8.50
C ALA A 126 7.05 -7.71 -7.96
N ARG A 127 6.93 -6.41 -8.26
CA ARG A 127 7.84 -5.37 -7.73
C ARG A 127 7.72 -5.18 -6.22
N VAL A 128 6.51 -5.26 -5.66
CA VAL A 128 6.25 -5.17 -4.21
C VAL A 128 6.61 -6.45 -3.47
N SER A 129 6.31 -7.61 -4.04
CA SER A 129 6.66 -8.93 -3.49
C SER A 129 8.17 -9.16 -3.50
N ARG A 130 8.87 -8.61 -4.49
CA ARG A 130 10.34 -8.50 -4.56
C ARG A 130 10.93 -7.65 -3.43
N TRP A 131 10.12 -6.77 -2.84
CA TRP A 131 10.46 -5.93 -1.68
C TRP A 131 10.18 -6.63 -0.34
N LEU A 132 9.19 -7.53 -0.28
CA LEU A 132 8.74 -8.18 0.96
C LEU A 132 9.30 -9.60 1.18
N MET A 133 9.78 -10.28 0.13
CA MET A 133 10.17 -11.70 0.20
C MET A 133 11.53 -11.95 -0.52
N PRO A 134 12.67 -11.56 0.06
CA PRO A 134 14.00 -11.67 -0.57
C PRO A 134 14.45 -13.10 -0.94
N TRP A 135 13.93 -14.13 -0.25
CA TRP A 135 14.31 -15.53 -0.49
C TRP A 135 13.68 -16.15 -1.74
N ARG A 136 12.71 -15.49 -2.38
CA ARG A 136 12.04 -16.02 -3.59
C ARG A 136 12.79 -15.74 -4.90
N ILE A 137 13.97 -15.11 -4.84
CA ILE A 137 14.75 -14.65 -5.99
C ILE A 137 16.15 -15.27 -5.91
N ILE A 138 16.22 -16.59 -6.04
CA ILE A 138 17.47 -17.25 -6.41
C ILE A 138 17.35 -17.59 -7.89
N ARG A 139 17.72 -16.64 -8.75
CA ARG A 139 18.28 -16.83 -10.09
C ARG A 139 18.49 -15.47 -10.79
N GLY A 140 19.75 -15.05 -10.91
CA GLY A 140 20.24 -14.59 -12.21
C GLY A 140 20.48 -13.12 -12.50
N GLU A 141 20.06 -12.16 -11.67
CA GLU A 141 20.34 -10.74 -11.94
C GLU A 141 20.81 -10.02 -10.67
N GLU A 142 21.86 -9.21 -10.76
CA GLU A 142 22.26 -8.22 -9.76
C GLU A 142 21.15 -7.15 -9.63
N ASN A 143 20.07 -7.56 -8.98
CA ASN A 143 18.79 -6.88 -8.99
C ASN A 143 18.85 -5.57 -8.17
N TYR A 144 18.04 -4.58 -8.57
CA TYR A 144 17.76 -3.34 -7.83
C TYR A 144 17.62 -3.55 -6.32
N ALA A 145 17.04 -4.69 -5.89
CA ALA A 145 16.93 -5.08 -4.49
C ALA A 145 18.29 -5.20 -3.79
N SER A 146 19.31 -5.82 -4.41
CA SER A 146 20.65 -5.92 -3.84
C SER A 146 21.30 -4.54 -3.68
N ARG A 147 21.21 -3.67 -4.70
CA ARG A 147 21.73 -2.29 -4.63
C ARG A 147 20.99 -1.45 -3.57
N PHE A 148 19.67 -1.60 -3.49
CA PHE A 148 18.84 -0.94 -2.48
C PHE A 148 19.20 -1.40 -1.07
N ILE A 149 19.32 -2.71 -0.83
CA ILE A 149 19.69 -3.24 0.47
C ILE A 149 21.10 -2.80 0.85
N SER A 150 22.07 -2.85 -0.07
CA SER A 150 23.43 -2.36 0.18
C SER A 150 23.43 -0.89 0.59
N LEU A 151 22.74 -0.03 -0.15
CA LEU A 151 22.68 1.41 0.12
C LEU A 151 21.93 1.73 1.42
N MET A 152 20.87 0.97 1.76
CA MET A 152 20.21 1.08 3.07
C MET A 152 21.17 0.68 4.21
N CYS A 153 21.96 -0.38 4.02
CA CYS A 153 22.94 -0.86 5.00
C CYS A 153 24.15 0.07 5.14
N GLU A 154 24.52 0.80 4.10
CA GLU A 154 25.55 1.85 4.14
C GLU A 154 25.10 3.05 4.96
N LYS A 155 23.85 3.50 4.76
CA LYS A 155 23.30 4.68 5.43
C LYS A 155 22.90 4.37 6.88
N GLU A 156 22.58 3.13 7.20
CA GLU A 156 22.17 2.71 8.54
C GLU A 156 22.83 1.37 8.96
N PRO A 157 23.84 1.41 9.84
CA PRO A 157 24.60 0.22 10.22
C PRO A 157 23.78 -0.79 11.04
N GLU A 158 22.74 -0.34 11.76
CA GLU A 158 21.79 -1.24 12.45
C GLU A 158 21.10 -2.20 11.48
N LEU A 159 20.74 -1.73 10.26
CA LEU A 159 20.11 -2.55 9.23
C LEU A 159 21.08 -3.58 8.65
N LYS A 160 22.37 -3.24 8.57
CA LYS A 160 23.42 -4.16 8.14
C LYS A 160 23.55 -5.34 9.10
N ILE A 161 23.56 -5.06 10.40
CA ILE A 161 23.61 -6.11 11.43
C ILE A 161 22.36 -6.98 11.35
N ALA A 162 21.18 -6.37 11.25
CA ALA A 162 19.92 -7.09 11.10
C ALA A 162 19.92 -8.01 9.86
N GLN A 163 20.38 -7.51 8.72
CA GLN A 163 20.51 -8.30 7.49
C GLN A 163 21.44 -9.49 7.71
N GLN A 164 22.60 -9.27 8.35
CA GLN A 164 23.59 -10.30 8.57
C GLN A 164 23.08 -11.39 9.51
N LEU A 165 22.39 -11.03 10.60
CA LEU A 165 21.75 -11.97 11.52
C LEU A 165 20.68 -12.82 10.82
N VAL A 166 19.84 -12.21 9.98
CA VAL A 166 18.79 -12.94 9.23
C VAL A 166 19.40 -13.90 8.20
N LEU A 167 20.43 -13.46 7.46
CA LEU A 167 21.11 -14.30 6.48
C LEU A 167 21.85 -15.47 7.14
N GLU A 168 22.46 -15.24 8.29
CA GLU A 168 23.09 -16.30 9.09
C GLU A 168 22.05 -17.32 9.55
N PHE A 169 20.92 -16.86 10.11
CA PHE A 169 19.82 -17.75 10.49
C PHE A 169 19.29 -18.59 9.31
N TYR A 170 19.10 -17.95 8.15
CA TYR A 170 18.69 -18.66 6.95
C TYR A 170 19.70 -19.73 6.50
N ARG A 171 21.00 -19.44 6.62
CA ARG A 171 22.05 -20.44 6.34
C ARG A 171 21.94 -21.62 7.30
N ILE A 172 21.74 -21.37 8.59
CA ILE A 172 21.55 -22.42 9.61
C ILE A 172 20.36 -23.33 9.24
N LEU A 173 19.22 -22.74 8.86
CA LEU A 173 18.05 -23.50 8.43
C LEU A 173 18.34 -24.35 7.17
N LYS A 174 19.08 -23.79 6.21
CA LYS A 174 19.39 -24.47 4.95
C LYS A 174 20.42 -25.59 5.10
N THR A 175 21.43 -25.40 5.96
CA THR A 175 22.49 -26.40 6.21
C THR A 175 22.11 -27.41 7.28
N GLN A 176 20.95 -27.22 7.94
CA GLN A 176 20.46 -28.02 9.05
C GLN A 176 21.43 -28.13 10.23
N ASN A 177 22.28 -27.10 10.43
CA ASN A 177 23.35 -27.15 11.43
C ASN A 177 22.88 -26.66 12.81
N LYS A 178 22.43 -27.58 13.66
CA LYS A 178 21.90 -27.29 15.00
C LYS A 178 22.86 -26.56 15.92
N SER A 179 24.15 -26.90 15.89
CA SER A 179 25.13 -26.34 16.83
C SER A 179 25.36 -24.85 16.62
N GLN A 180 25.08 -24.34 15.41
CA GLN A 180 25.18 -22.92 15.10
C GLN A 180 24.01 -22.09 15.62
N LEU A 181 22.89 -22.72 16.01
CA LEU A 181 21.70 -22.02 16.50
C LEU A 181 21.97 -21.34 17.86
N SER A 182 22.65 -22.02 18.77
CA SER A 182 23.02 -21.45 20.08
C SER A 182 23.99 -20.27 19.94
N SER A 183 25.01 -20.40 19.08
CA SER A 183 25.94 -19.29 18.80
C SER A 183 25.24 -18.10 18.13
N TRP A 184 24.21 -18.37 17.32
CA TRP A 184 23.42 -17.31 16.69
C TRP A 184 22.60 -16.54 17.73
N PHE A 185 21.96 -17.21 18.69
CA PHE A 185 21.24 -16.53 19.78
C PHE A 185 22.15 -15.58 20.57
N THR A 186 23.35 -16.05 20.96
CA THR A 186 24.35 -15.21 21.64
C THR A 186 24.70 -13.97 20.81
N ARG A 187 24.95 -14.15 19.51
CA ARG A 187 25.27 -13.03 18.61
C ARG A 187 24.11 -12.04 18.47
N VAL A 188 22.86 -12.51 18.42
CA VAL A 188 21.68 -11.63 18.39
C VAL A 188 21.57 -10.83 19.69
N HIS A 189 21.88 -11.43 20.84
CA HIS A 189 21.88 -10.74 22.13
C HIS A 189 22.96 -9.66 22.23
N GLU A 190 24.14 -9.89 21.67
CA GLU A 190 25.26 -8.94 21.69
C GLU A 190 25.10 -7.80 20.68
N SER A 191 24.65 -8.11 19.45
CA SER A 191 24.70 -7.18 18.31
C SER A 191 23.34 -6.77 17.76
N GLY A 192 22.27 -7.52 18.04
CA GLY A 192 20.94 -7.27 17.51
C GLY A 192 20.24 -6.08 18.18
N SER A 193 19.30 -5.46 17.47
CA SER A 193 18.44 -4.42 18.06
C SER A 193 17.51 -4.99 19.14
N ALA A 194 16.87 -4.12 19.92
CA ALA A 194 15.94 -4.53 20.98
C ALA A 194 14.79 -5.42 20.47
N GLU A 195 14.31 -5.17 19.25
CA GLU A 195 13.30 -5.98 18.58
C GLU A 195 13.82 -7.36 18.21
N PHE A 196 15.03 -7.45 17.65
CA PHE A 196 15.66 -8.72 17.32
C PHE A 196 15.94 -9.56 18.56
N ARG A 197 16.44 -8.95 19.65
CA ARG A 197 16.64 -9.64 20.93
C ARG A 197 15.36 -10.20 21.50
N ARG A 198 14.24 -9.48 21.40
CA ARG A 198 12.93 -9.97 21.85
C ARG A 198 12.46 -11.18 21.04
N VAL A 199 12.63 -11.13 19.72
CA VAL A 199 12.29 -12.26 18.83
C VAL A 199 13.19 -13.46 19.13
N ALA A 200 14.50 -13.24 19.28
CA ALA A 200 15.45 -14.29 19.62
C ALA A 200 15.12 -14.97 20.95
N ALA A 201 14.79 -14.21 22.00
CA ALA A 201 14.38 -14.78 23.29
C ALA A 201 13.14 -15.67 23.17
N GLY A 202 12.15 -15.29 22.36
CA GLY A 202 10.98 -16.14 22.08
C GLY A 202 11.36 -17.41 21.32
N MET A 203 12.22 -17.29 20.32
CA MET A 203 12.74 -18.43 19.56
C MET A 203 13.60 -19.37 20.41
N GLU A 204 14.35 -18.84 21.37
CA GLU A 204 15.16 -19.61 22.30
C GLU A 204 14.29 -20.42 23.27
N ALA A 205 13.17 -19.86 23.73
CA ALA A 205 12.17 -20.61 24.50
C ALA A 205 11.59 -21.79 23.70
N ASP A 206 11.44 -21.61 22.38
CA ASP A 206 10.96 -22.66 21.45
C ASP A 206 12.11 -23.42 20.76
N ALA A 207 13.34 -23.37 21.27
CA ALA A 207 14.52 -23.90 20.58
C ALA A 207 14.42 -25.39 20.26
N ALA A 208 13.77 -26.19 21.12
CA ALA A 208 13.53 -27.60 20.88
C ALA A 208 12.66 -27.83 19.63
N ALA A 209 11.57 -27.07 19.49
CA ALA A 209 10.68 -27.14 18.34
C ALA A 209 11.37 -26.66 17.05
N ILE A 210 12.22 -25.62 17.15
CA ILE A 210 13.01 -25.13 16.00
C ILE A 210 14.05 -26.16 15.57
N CYS A 211 14.77 -26.79 16.52
CA CYS A 211 15.72 -27.85 16.22
C CYS A 211 15.04 -29.04 15.53
N GLU A 212 13.84 -29.41 15.98
CA GLU A 212 13.07 -30.48 15.35
C GLU A 212 12.60 -30.07 13.96
N ALA A 213 12.10 -28.84 13.78
CA ALA A 213 11.68 -28.32 12.49
C ALA A 213 12.83 -28.28 11.46
N ILE A 214 14.06 -28.07 11.90
CA ILE A 214 15.26 -28.10 11.06
C ILE A 214 15.59 -29.54 10.61
N SER A 215 15.39 -30.52 11.48
CA SER A 215 15.83 -31.91 11.27
C SER A 215 14.78 -32.77 10.59
N SER A 216 13.51 -32.44 10.82
CA SER A 216 12.39 -33.24 10.38
C SER A 216 12.26 -33.20 8.86
N ARG A 217 11.89 -34.34 8.28
CA ARG A 217 11.49 -34.44 6.88
C ARG A 217 10.09 -33.86 6.65
N TRP A 218 9.33 -33.64 7.72
CA TRP A 218 7.96 -33.15 7.67
C TRP A 218 7.93 -31.65 7.92
N SER A 219 7.21 -30.93 7.06
CA SER A 219 6.97 -29.50 7.23
C SER A 219 5.53 -29.25 7.64
N ASN A 220 5.30 -28.14 8.33
CA ASN A 220 3.94 -27.65 8.62
C ASN A 220 3.20 -27.15 7.36
N GLY A 221 3.77 -27.29 6.15
CA GLY A 221 3.18 -26.76 4.91
C GLY A 221 1.78 -27.30 4.60
N VAL A 222 1.54 -28.60 4.82
CA VAL A 222 0.22 -29.21 4.59
C VAL A 222 -0.82 -28.68 5.59
N VAL A 223 -0.44 -28.60 6.86
CA VAL A 223 -1.29 -28.08 7.94
C VAL A 223 -1.62 -26.61 7.69
N GLU A 224 -0.62 -25.79 7.37
CA GLU A 224 -0.81 -24.39 7.01
C GLU A 224 -1.67 -24.22 5.76
N GLY A 225 -1.55 -25.13 4.78
CA GLY A 225 -2.43 -25.19 3.61
C GLY A 225 -3.90 -25.35 4.01
N HIS A 226 -4.20 -26.31 4.89
CA HIS A 226 -5.56 -26.51 5.41
C HIS A 226 -6.06 -25.31 6.23
N VAL A 227 -5.20 -24.76 7.10
CA VAL A 227 -5.52 -23.56 7.89
C VAL A 227 -5.84 -22.37 6.97
N ASN A 228 -5.07 -22.17 5.90
CA ASN A 228 -5.30 -21.10 4.94
C ASN A 228 -6.59 -21.29 4.14
N ARG A 229 -6.91 -22.53 3.74
CA ARG A 229 -8.20 -22.87 3.12
C ARG A 229 -9.36 -22.55 4.07
N LEU A 230 -9.24 -22.92 5.34
CA LEU A 230 -10.26 -22.61 6.36
C LEU A 230 -10.42 -21.10 6.57
N LYS A 231 -9.30 -20.36 6.68
CA LYS A 231 -9.30 -18.89 6.79
C LYS A 231 -9.98 -18.24 5.57
N MET A 232 -9.75 -18.77 4.37
CA MET A 232 -10.41 -18.30 3.14
C MET A 232 -11.92 -18.50 3.20
N LEU A 233 -12.39 -19.70 3.55
CA LEU A 233 -13.82 -20.01 3.68
C LEU A 233 -14.48 -19.10 4.74
N LYS A 234 -13.84 -18.93 5.91
CA LYS A 234 -14.32 -17.99 6.94
C LYS A 234 -14.43 -16.56 6.41
N ARG A 235 -13.45 -16.08 5.64
CA ARG A 235 -13.45 -14.73 5.04
C ARG A 235 -14.55 -14.55 3.99
N GLN A 236 -14.79 -15.55 3.14
CA GLN A 236 -15.91 -15.53 2.19
C GLN A 236 -17.28 -15.42 2.88
N MET A 237 -17.37 -15.92 4.12
CA MET A 237 -18.59 -15.91 4.92
C MET A 237 -18.61 -14.78 5.95
N TYR A 238 -17.76 -13.75 5.78
CA TYR A 238 -17.66 -12.60 6.66
C TYR A 238 -17.44 -12.94 8.15
N GLY A 239 -16.84 -14.10 8.43
CA GLY A 239 -16.59 -14.58 9.79
C GLY A 239 -17.83 -15.07 10.55
N ARG A 240 -19.01 -15.17 9.90
CA ARG A 240 -20.28 -15.54 10.57
C ARG A 240 -20.61 -17.03 10.52
N ALA A 241 -19.72 -17.85 9.97
CA ALA A 241 -19.94 -19.29 9.86
C ALA A 241 -19.63 -19.99 11.19
N GLY A 242 -20.65 -20.64 11.77
CA GLY A 242 -20.49 -21.55 12.92
C GLY A 242 -19.77 -22.85 12.54
N PHE A 243 -19.42 -23.66 13.53
CA PHE A 243 -18.63 -24.89 13.33
C PHE A 243 -19.27 -25.86 12.32
N GLU A 244 -20.57 -26.15 12.45
CA GLU A 244 -21.28 -27.08 11.56
C GLU A 244 -21.24 -26.65 10.09
N LEU A 245 -21.43 -25.36 9.83
CA LEU A 245 -21.41 -24.81 8.48
C LEU A 245 -20.00 -24.82 7.86
N LEU A 246 -18.98 -24.61 8.68
CA LEU A 246 -17.59 -24.76 8.25
C LEU A 246 -17.24 -26.22 7.99
N ARG A 247 -17.68 -27.14 8.85
CA ARG A 247 -17.50 -28.58 8.69
C ARG A 247 -18.13 -29.06 7.39
N GLN A 248 -19.37 -28.67 7.09
CA GLN A 248 -20.03 -28.99 5.83
C GLN A 248 -19.24 -28.48 4.62
N ARG A 249 -18.76 -27.23 4.63
CA ARG A 249 -17.99 -26.68 3.49
C ARG A 249 -16.58 -27.26 3.31
N VAL A 250 -15.98 -27.75 4.39
CA VAL A 250 -14.65 -28.37 4.33
C VAL A 250 -14.76 -29.84 3.89
N MET A 251 -15.75 -30.56 4.41
CA MET A 251 -15.95 -32.00 4.18
C MET A 251 -16.76 -32.32 2.92
N SER A 252 -17.60 -31.39 2.47
CA SER A 252 -18.31 -31.46 1.19
C SER A 252 -17.65 -30.49 0.22
N PRO A 253 -16.56 -30.89 -0.48
CA PRO A 253 -16.13 -30.14 -1.63
C PRO A 253 -17.29 -30.16 -2.62
N LEU A 254 -17.94 -29.01 -2.82
CA LEU A 254 -18.86 -28.84 -3.94
C LEU A 254 -18.10 -29.25 -5.20
N ALA A 255 -18.65 -30.22 -5.93
CA ALA A 255 -18.26 -30.57 -7.28
C ALA A 255 -18.34 -29.35 -8.20
#